data_AF-A0A134BVZ0-F1
#
_entry.id   AF-A0A134BVZ0-F1
#
_cell.length_a   1.000
_cell.length_b   1.000
_cell.length_c   1.000
_cell.angle_alpha   90.00
_cell.angle_beta   90.00
_cell.angle_gamma   90.00
#
_symmetry.space_group_name_H-M   'P 1'
#
loop_
_entity.id
_entity.type
_entity.pdbx_description
1 polymer ?
#
loop_
_entity_poly.entity_id
_entity_poly.type
_entity_poly.pdbx_seq_one_letter_code
_entity_poly.pdbx_strand_id
1 'polypeptide(L)'
;MCRFRNILLETDLYDDVLEEIDRQLESAGVLVKRGTIVDASITDIPRHPRGRKEYEVVEERNEETGMDIAGKAMVKGLVKPNVDGEVYWVKKMGKLHFGYKRHLVTGEMGLVIA
;
A
#
# COMPACT_ATOMS: atom_id res chain seq x y z
N MET A 1 -16.71 5.82 16.67
CA MET A 1 -17.33 4.76 15.84
C MET A 1 -18.47 5.35 15.02
N CYS A 2 -18.65 4.91 13.77
CA CYS A 2 -19.63 5.46 12.82
C CYS A 2 -21.02 4.83 13.05
N ARG A 3 -22.09 5.66 13.14
CA ARG A 3 -23.47 5.19 13.34
C ARG A 3 -23.96 4.27 12.22
N PHE A 4 -23.57 4.56 10.98
CA PHE A 4 -23.95 3.77 9.80
C PHE A 4 -23.44 2.33 9.89
N ARG A 5 -22.15 2.14 10.22
CA ARG A 5 -21.55 0.81 10.37
C ARG A 5 -22.21 0.03 11.52
N ASN A 6 -22.47 0.69 12.64
CA ASN A 6 -23.08 0.02 13.80
C ASN A 6 -24.48 -0.50 13.48
N ILE A 7 -25.30 0.29 12.79
CA ILE A 7 -26.64 -0.13 12.37
C ILE A 7 -26.56 -1.35 11.46
N LEU A 8 -25.67 -1.34 10.45
CA LEU A 8 -25.51 -2.48 9.54
C LEU A 8 -25.08 -3.77 10.25
N LEU A 9 -24.22 -3.67 11.26
CA LEU A 9 -23.82 -4.81 12.08
C LEU A 9 -24.95 -5.30 12.99
N GLU A 10 -25.71 -4.38 13.61
CA GLU A 10 -26.86 -4.73 14.45
C GLU A 10 -28.00 -5.39 13.65
N THR A 11 -28.15 -5.03 12.38
CA THR A 11 -29.16 -5.61 11.47
C THR A 11 -28.67 -6.82 10.69
N ASP A 12 -27.42 -7.26 10.88
CA ASP A 12 -26.79 -8.37 10.13
C ASP A 12 -26.78 -8.16 8.59
N LEU A 13 -26.76 -6.90 8.15
CA LEU A 13 -26.79 -6.50 6.73
C LEU A 13 -25.41 -6.10 6.17
N TYR A 14 -24.40 -6.13 7.02
CA TYR A 14 -23.07 -5.62 6.66
C TYR A 14 -22.47 -6.41 5.49
N ASP A 15 -22.54 -7.74 5.55
CA ASP A 15 -22.01 -8.61 4.51
C ASP A 15 -22.84 -8.54 3.22
N ASP A 16 -24.17 -8.52 3.32
CA ASP A 16 -25.07 -8.37 2.16
C ASP A 16 -24.80 -7.09 1.36
N VAL A 17 -24.59 -5.98 2.07
CA VAL A 17 -24.28 -4.69 1.42
C VAL A 17 -22.91 -4.75 0.75
N LEU A 18 -21.94 -5.42 1.37
CA LEU A 18 -20.60 -5.56 0.80
C LEU A 18 -20.63 -6.46 -0.44
N GLU A 19 -21.36 -7.57 -0.40
CA GLU A 19 -21.56 -8.46 -1.56
C GLU A 19 -22.24 -7.74 -2.73
N GLU A 20 -23.22 -6.87 -2.45
CA GLU A 20 -23.88 -6.09 -3.50
C GLU A 20 -22.93 -5.06 -4.13
N ILE A 21 -22.06 -4.43 -3.33
CA ILE A 21 -20.99 -3.57 -3.84
C ILE A 21 -20.04 -4.38 -4.72
N ASP A 22 -19.59 -5.54 -4.25
CA ASP A 22 -18.69 -6.41 -5.00
C ASP A 22 -19.33 -6.86 -6.33
N ARG A 23 -20.62 -7.23 -6.33
CA ARG A 23 -21.38 -7.57 -7.54
C ARG A 23 -21.40 -6.42 -8.55
N GLN A 24 -21.60 -5.18 -8.10
CA GLN A 24 -21.58 -4.00 -8.96
C GLN A 24 -20.19 -3.73 -9.53
N LEU A 25 -19.14 -3.84 -8.70
CA LEU A 25 -17.76 -3.68 -9.12
C LEU A 25 -17.34 -4.77 -10.12
N GLU A 26 -17.78 -6.00 -9.92
CA GLU A 26 -17.58 -7.09 -10.88
C GLU A 26 -18.29 -6.81 -12.21
N SER A 27 -19.55 -6.39 -12.16
CA SER A 27 -20.32 -6.05 -13.36
C SER A 27 -19.70 -4.87 -14.13
N ALA A 28 -19.04 -3.95 -13.44
CA ALA A 28 -18.31 -2.84 -14.05
C ALA A 28 -16.90 -3.22 -14.52
N GLY A 29 -16.42 -4.45 -14.24
CA GLY A 29 -15.08 -4.90 -14.59
C GLY A 29 -13.97 -4.24 -13.76
N VAL A 30 -14.30 -3.66 -12.60
CA VAL A 30 -13.36 -2.91 -11.74
C VAL A 30 -12.68 -3.82 -10.70
N LEU A 31 -13.27 -4.99 -10.41
CA LEU A 31 -12.74 -5.91 -9.41
C LEU A 31 -11.64 -6.82 -10.00
N VAL A 32 -10.46 -6.84 -9.37
CA VAL A 32 -9.35 -7.72 -9.73
C VAL A 32 -9.61 -9.13 -9.16
N LYS A 33 -9.86 -10.11 -10.03
CA LYS A 33 -10.12 -11.51 -9.63
C LYS A 33 -8.83 -12.32 -9.42
N ARG A 34 -8.93 -13.44 -8.68
CA ARG A 34 -7.82 -14.41 -8.54
C ARG A 34 -7.44 -14.97 -9.91
N GLY A 35 -6.14 -15.09 -10.19
CA GLY A 35 -5.61 -15.52 -11.49
C GLY A 35 -5.27 -14.38 -12.45
N THR A 36 -5.54 -13.13 -12.05
CA THR A 36 -5.15 -11.94 -12.85
C THR A 36 -3.64 -11.73 -12.77
N ILE A 37 -3.00 -11.51 -13.92
CA ILE A 37 -1.58 -11.18 -14.00
C ILE A 37 -1.42 -9.70 -13.65
N VAL A 38 -0.63 -9.41 -12.60
CA VAL A 38 -0.30 -8.04 -12.22
C VAL A 38 1.16 -7.78 -12.58
N ASP A 39 1.40 -6.90 -13.55
CA ASP A 39 2.75 -6.42 -13.83
C ASP A 39 3.18 -5.44 -12.75
N ALA A 40 4.42 -5.62 -12.27
CA ALA A 40 5.07 -4.74 -11.33
C ALA A 40 6.22 -4.02 -12.04
N SER A 41 5.92 -2.82 -12.52
CA SER A 41 6.87 -1.94 -13.19
C SER A 41 7.35 -0.84 -12.24
N ILE A 42 8.52 -0.25 -12.56
CA ILE A 42 9.03 0.92 -11.84
C ILE A 42 8.99 2.08 -12.81
N THR A 43 8.38 3.18 -12.39
CA THR A 43 8.44 4.46 -13.11
C THR A 43 9.63 5.24 -12.58
N ASP A 44 10.76 5.17 -13.28
CA ASP A 44 11.99 5.84 -12.87
C ASP A 44 11.83 7.37 -12.94
N ILE A 45 12.34 8.05 -11.91
CA ILE A 45 12.36 9.51 -11.84
C ILE A 45 13.79 9.98 -12.11
N PRO A 46 14.01 10.90 -13.07
CA PRO A 46 15.35 11.33 -13.43
C PRO A 46 16.04 12.13 -12.32
N ARG A 47 15.27 12.76 -11.44
CA ARG A 47 15.78 13.57 -10.33
C ARG A 47 15.53 12.85 -9.02
N HIS A 48 16.60 12.48 -8.33
CA HIS A 48 16.53 11.92 -6.99
C HIS A 48 17.10 12.92 -5.96
N PRO A 49 16.65 12.85 -4.69
CA PRO A 49 17.25 13.63 -3.61
C PRO A 49 18.74 13.37 -3.53
N ARG A 50 19.52 14.44 -3.41
CA ARG A 50 20.97 14.35 -3.17
C ARG A 50 21.23 14.30 -1.66
N GLY A 51 22.31 13.63 -1.29
CA GLY A 51 22.74 13.48 0.11
C GLY A 51 22.24 12.18 0.77
N ARG A 52 22.59 12.02 2.05
CA ARG A 52 22.25 10.82 2.83
C ARG A 52 20.76 10.82 3.22
N LYS A 53 20.19 9.62 3.37
CA LYS A 53 18.87 9.45 3.99
C LYS A 53 19.01 9.66 5.49
N GLU A 54 18.11 10.46 6.05
CA GLU A 54 17.99 10.69 7.48
C GLU A 54 16.91 9.76 8.03
N TYR A 55 17.10 9.29 9.25
CA TYR A 55 16.19 8.37 9.90
C TYR A 55 15.93 8.83 11.32
N GLU A 56 14.67 8.76 11.74
CA GLU A 56 14.23 9.00 13.11
C GLU A 56 13.93 7.66 13.77
N VAL A 57 14.42 7.49 15.00
CA VAL A 57 14.09 6.31 15.82
C VAL A 57 12.78 6.62 16.53
N VAL A 58 11.73 5.88 16.16
CA VAL A 58 10.43 5.98 16.82
C VAL A 58 10.35 4.84 17.83
N GLU A 59 10.40 5.19 19.11
CA GLU A 59 10.08 4.28 20.20
C GLU A 59 8.56 4.10 20.25
N GLU A 60 8.09 2.88 20.06
CA GLU A 60 6.69 2.51 20.25
C GLU A 60 6.38 2.63 21.74
N ARG A 61 5.75 3.73 22.17
CA ARG A 61 5.30 3.92 23.55
C ARG A 61 4.23 2.88 23.85
N ASN A 62 4.64 1.84 24.56
CA ASN A 62 3.76 0.80 25.07
C ASN A 62 2.99 1.37 26.26
N GLU A 63 1.72 1.74 26.07
CA GLU A 63 0.80 1.94 27.18
C GLU A 63 0.17 0.58 27.52
N GLU A 64 0.49 0.08 28.71
CA GLU A 64 -0.28 -0.90 29.47
C GLU A 64 -0.13 -2.40 29.12
N THR A 65 1.03 -3.00 29.40
CA THR A 65 1.11 -4.22 30.24
C THR A 65 2.56 -4.49 30.65
N GLY A 66 2.80 -4.68 31.95
CA GLY A 66 4.13 -4.97 32.51
C GLY A 66 4.64 -6.37 32.16
N MET A 67 5.18 -6.53 30.96
CA MET A 67 6.03 -7.67 30.60
C MET A 67 7.13 -7.21 29.65
N ASP A 68 8.37 -7.48 30.03
CA ASP A 68 9.58 -7.17 29.27
C ASP A 68 9.51 -7.77 27.86
N ILE A 69 9.19 -6.93 26.88
CA ILE A 69 9.45 -7.21 25.48
C ILE A 69 10.29 -6.04 24.99
N ALA A 70 11.55 -6.32 24.68
CA ALA A 70 12.48 -5.38 24.07
C ALA A 70 11.75 -4.64 22.93
N GLY A 71 11.45 -3.35 23.16
CA GLY A 71 10.77 -2.50 22.19
C GLY A 71 11.54 -2.57 20.88
N LYS A 72 10.89 -3.03 19.82
CA LYS A 72 11.48 -2.97 18.48
C LYS A 72 11.46 -1.50 18.07
N ALA A 73 12.53 -0.78 18.39
CA ALA A 73 12.76 0.57 17.90
C ALA A 73 12.56 0.58 16.38
N MET A 74 11.51 1.25 15.91
CA MET A 74 11.20 1.33 14.48
C MET A 74 11.93 2.53 13.90
N VAL A 75 12.74 2.29 12.88
CA VAL A 75 13.49 3.35 12.21
C VAL A 75 12.65 3.90 11.05
N LYS A 76 12.14 5.13 11.18
CA LYS A 76 11.35 5.81 10.16
C LYS A 76 12.26 6.70 9.31
N GLY A 77 12.24 6.54 7.99
CA GLY A 77 12.96 7.45 7.09
C GLY A 77 12.32 8.84 7.11
N LEU A 78 13.11 9.88 7.39
CA LEU A 78 12.68 11.27 7.30
C LEU A 78 12.58 11.67 5.83
N VAL A 79 11.41 12.15 5.42
CA VAL A 79 11.19 12.71 4.08
C VAL A 79 11.64 14.16 4.11
N LYS A 80 12.60 14.51 3.23
CA LYS A 80 13.08 15.90 3.13
C LYS A 80 11.96 16.80 2.61
N PRO A 81 11.88 18.08 3.07
CA PRO A 81 10.93 19.03 2.52
C PRO A 81 11.13 19.17 1.01
N ASN A 82 10.03 19.21 0.25
CA ASN A 82 9.99 19.22 -1.22
C ASN A 82 10.47 17.94 -1.93
N VAL A 83 10.58 16.82 -1.20
CA VAL A 83 10.78 15.49 -1.81
C VAL A 83 9.47 14.72 -1.69
N ASP A 84 9.06 14.09 -2.78
CA ASP A 84 7.91 13.20 -2.79
C ASP A 84 8.16 11.98 -1.88
N GLY A 85 7.29 11.76 -0.90
CA GLY A 85 7.41 10.70 0.10
C GLY A 85 6.99 9.32 -0.40
N GLU A 86 6.28 9.24 -1.52
CA GLU A 86 5.88 7.96 -2.13
C GLU A 86 6.98 7.35 -3.00
N VAL A 87 8.04 8.12 -3.30
CA VAL A 87 9.20 7.64 -4.08
C VAL A 87 10.22 6.97 -3.17
N TYR A 88 10.72 5.81 -3.61
CA TYR A 88 11.76 5.11 -2.89
C TYR A 88 12.76 4.43 -3.83
N TRP A 89 13.91 4.08 -3.24
CA TRP A 89 14.92 3.28 -3.92
C TRP A 89 14.50 1.80 -3.89
N VAL A 90 14.50 1.15 -5.04
CA VAL A 90 14.16 -0.26 -5.22
C VAL A 90 15.28 -0.95 -5.99
N LYS A 91 15.65 -2.16 -5.57
CA LYS A 91 16.57 -3.00 -6.36
C LYS A 91 15.74 -3.92 -7.27
N LYS A 92 15.80 -3.72 -8.58
CA LYS A 92 15.13 -4.57 -9.59
C LYS A 92 16.20 -5.06 -10.57
N MET A 93 16.20 -6.38 -10.84
CA MET A 93 17.18 -7.01 -11.76
C MET A 93 18.65 -6.66 -11.45
N GLY A 94 19.00 -6.58 -10.16
CA GLY A 94 20.36 -6.25 -9.72
C GLY A 94 20.72 -4.76 -9.78
N LYS A 95 19.88 -3.91 -10.39
CA LYS A 95 20.09 -2.46 -10.50
C LYS A 95 19.24 -1.69 -9.48
N LEU A 96 19.75 -0.55 -9.06
CA LEU A 96 19.02 0.39 -8.20
C LEU A 96 18.20 1.33 -9.07
N HIS A 97 16.91 1.42 -8.77
CA HIS A 97 15.94 2.29 -9.40
C HIS A 97 15.38 3.26 -8.35
N PHE A 98 15.18 4.52 -8.72
CA PHE A 98 14.53 5.52 -7.87
C PHE A 98 13.25 5.96 -8.54
N GLY A 99 12.11 5.59 -7.97
CA GLY A 99 10.84 5.81 -8.65
C GLY A 99 9.64 5.23 -7.92
N TYR A 100 8.50 5.28 -8.59
CA TYR A 100 7.24 4.72 -8.10
C TYR A 100 7.11 3.27 -8.54
N LYS A 101 6.60 2.44 -7.63
CA LYS A 101 6.13 1.09 -8.00
C LYS A 101 4.74 1.22 -8.62
N ARG A 102 4.62 0.75 -9.85
CA ARG A 102 3.36 0.71 -10.58
C ARG A 102 2.86 -0.72 -10.64
N HIS A 103 1.58 -0.90 -10.35
CA HIS A 103 0.87 -2.17 -10.49
C HIS A 103 -0.15 -2.02 -11.61
N LEU A 104 -0.02 -2.82 -12.66
CA LEU A 104 -0.94 -2.80 -13.80
C LEU A 104 -1.54 -4.19 -13.99
N VAL A 105 -2.85 -4.21 -14.22
CA VAL A 105 -3.55 -5.44 -14.59
C VAL A 105 -3.21 -5.76 -16.04
N THR A 106 -2.86 -7.02 -16.26
CA THR A 106 -2.33 -7.53 -17.52
C THR A 106 -3.23 -8.67 -17.99
N GLY A 107 -3.51 -8.72 -19.30
CA GLY A 107 -4.28 -9.82 -19.91
C GLY A 107 -3.48 -11.11 -20.03
N GLU A 108 -4.11 -12.17 -20.51
CA GLU A 108 -3.50 -13.52 -20.62
C GLU A 108 -2.20 -13.55 -21.44
N MET A 109 -2.03 -12.63 -22.41
CA MET A 109 -0.81 -12.51 -23.22
C MET A 109 0.29 -11.66 -22.58
N GLY A 110 0.13 -11.17 -21.35
CA GLY A 110 1.13 -10.31 -20.70
C GLY A 110 1.14 -8.86 -21.20
N LEU A 111 0.07 -8.43 -21.89
CA LEU A 111 -0.12 -7.04 -22.33
C LEU A 111 -0.98 -6.26 -21.34
N VAL A 112 -0.58 -5.01 -21.08
CA VAL A 112 -1.36 -4.07 -20.25
C VAL A 112 -2.67 -3.77 -20.98
N ILE A 113 -3.80 -3.99 -20.31
CA ILE A 113 -5.12 -3.65 -20.82
C ILE A 113 -5.35 -2.18 -20.45
N ALA A 114 -5.54 -1.31 -21.45
CA ALA A 114 -5.74 0.12 -21.29
C ALA A 114 -7.22 0.46 -21.08
#